data_AF-K5VR29-F1
#
_entry.id   AF-K5VR29-F1
#
_cell.length_a   1.000
_cell.length_b   1.000
_cell.length_c   1.000
_cell.angle_alpha   90.00
_cell.angle_beta   90.00
_cell.angle_gamma   90.00
#
_symmetry.space_group_name_H-M   'P 1'
#
loop_
_entity.id
_entity.type
_entity.pdbx_description
1 polymer ?
#
loop_
_entity_poly.entity_id
_entity_poly.type
_entity_poly.pdbx_seq_one_letter_code
_entity_poly.pdbx_strand_id
1 'polypeptide(L)'
;IAHKKDPESLYDDPQLYPQMFPWLFPYCLGGLGNNRSQQAVSETLHKKYLLMYHDKRFQMNSYFPLIAFNYEQIKKATTRGFLLANKDNFDQISTRLLNTKDSVLT
;
A
#
# COMPACT_ATOMS: atom_id res chain seq x y z
N ILE A 1 7.13 -14.32 18.39
CA ILE A 1 6.59 -13.47 17.29
C ILE A 1 6.40 -14.40 16.11
N ALA A 2 5.17 -14.78 15.80
CA ALA A 2 4.90 -15.79 14.78
C ALA A 2 5.01 -15.15 13.40
N HIS A 3 6.00 -15.55 12.61
CA HIS A 3 6.06 -15.20 11.20
C HIS A 3 5.07 -16.11 10.45
N LYS A 4 4.07 -15.54 9.79
CA LYS A 4 3.26 -16.30 8.83
C LYS A 4 4.18 -16.85 7.74
N LYS A 5 3.84 -18.04 7.23
CA LYS A 5 4.59 -18.71 6.17
C LYS A 5 4.63 -17.87 4.89
N ASP A 6 3.57 -17.11 4.64
CA ASP A 6 3.39 -16.29 3.46
C ASP A 6 3.59 -14.80 3.80
N PRO A 7 4.23 -14.03 2.90
CA PRO A 7 4.37 -12.59 3.08
C PRO A 7 2.99 -11.92 3.08
N GLU A 8 2.79 -10.94 3.97
CA GLU A 8 1.55 -10.16 4.00
C GLU A 8 1.55 -9.11 2.88
N SER A 9 0.37 -8.89 2.31
CA SER A 9 0.19 -7.98 1.18
C SER A 9 0.38 -6.53 1.63
N LEU A 10 1.11 -5.78 0.82
CA LEU A 10 1.21 -4.32 0.90
C LEU A 10 -0.10 -3.60 0.45
N TYR A 11 -1.02 -4.34 -0.17
CA TYR A 11 -2.26 -3.81 -0.71
C TYR A 11 -3.43 -4.37 0.09
N ASP A 12 -4.37 -3.51 0.44
CA ASP A 12 -5.61 -3.85 1.15
C ASP A 12 -5.45 -4.58 2.48
N ASP A 13 -4.44 -4.20 3.27
CA ASP A 13 -4.31 -4.63 4.67
C ASP A 13 -4.55 -3.46 5.65
N PRO A 14 -5.76 -3.35 6.25
CA PRO A 14 -6.05 -2.32 7.24
C PRO A 14 -5.33 -2.49 8.57
N GLN A 15 -4.77 -3.67 8.85
CA GLN A 15 -4.08 -3.97 10.10
C GLN A 15 -2.58 -3.69 10.04
N LEU A 16 -2.02 -3.46 8.86
CA LEU A 16 -0.58 -3.25 8.69
C LEU A 16 -0.02 -2.14 9.60
N TYR A 17 -0.56 -0.93 9.51
CA TYR A 17 -0.07 0.20 10.33
C TYR A 17 -0.30 -0.02 11.83
N PRO A 18 -1.49 -0.49 12.28
CA PRO A 18 -1.70 -0.89 13.66
C PRO A 18 -0.71 -1.92 14.19
N GLN A 19 -0.33 -2.92 13.39
CA GLN A 19 0.63 -3.95 13.78
C GLN A 19 2.08 -3.42 13.81
N MET A 20 2.45 -2.55 12.86
CA MET A 20 3.78 -1.94 12.81
C MET A 20 4.02 -0.92 13.94
N PHE A 21 2.97 -0.20 14.35
CA PHE A 21 3.04 0.85 15.36
C PHE A 21 1.96 0.70 16.44
N PRO A 22 1.97 -0.37 17.25
CA PRO A 22 0.92 -0.60 18.26
C PRO A 22 0.77 0.56 19.26
N TRP A 23 1.84 1.30 19.52
CA TRP A 23 1.84 2.47 20.41
C TRP A 23 1.20 3.73 19.79
N LEU A 24 1.10 3.81 18.45
CA LEU A 24 0.39 4.89 17.77
C LEU A 24 -1.09 4.56 17.55
N PHE A 25 -1.45 3.28 17.56
CA PHE A 25 -2.80 2.78 17.31
C PHE A 25 -3.31 1.95 18.51
N PRO A 26 -3.86 2.59 19.55
CA PRO A 26 -4.43 1.90 20.69
C PRO A 26 -5.41 0.81 20.25
N TYR A 27 -5.30 -0.38 20.85
CA TYR A 27 -6.13 -1.56 20.53
C TYR A 27 -6.03 -2.08 19.09
N CYS A 28 -4.98 -1.69 18.36
CA CYS A 28 -4.81 -2.00 16.94
C CYS A 28 -5.98 -1.48 16.06
N LEU A 29 -6.56 -0.34 16.45
CA LEU A 29 -7.66 0.31 15.74
C LEU A 29 -7.20 1.59 15.04
N GLY A 30 -7.91 1.98 13.99
CA GLY A 30 -7.65 3.24 13.28
C GLY A 30 -6.60 3.16 12.17
N GLY A 31 -6.25 1.97 11.71
CA GLY A 31 -5.38 1.79 10.54
C GLY A 31 -5.98 2.36 9.24
N LEU A 32 -5.12 2.55 8.24
CA LEU A 32 -5.53 3.00 6.90
C LEU A 32 -6.46 1.97 6.25
N GLY A 33 -7.44 2.39 5.44
CA GLY A 33 -8.38 1.45 4.80
C GLY A 33 -9.33 0.73 5.77
N ASN A 34 -9.45 1.19 7.01
CA ASN A 34 -10.38 0.61 7.98
C ASN A 34 -11.85 0.91 7.59
N ASN A 35 -12.58 -0.13 7.21
CA ASN A 35 -14.00 -0.05 6.81
C ASN A 35 -14.97 0.21 7.98
N ARG A 36 -14.46 0.33 9.22
CA ARG A 36 -15.30 0.62 10.40
C ARG A 36 -15.64 2.12 10.55
N SER A 37 -15.04 3.00 9.76
CA SER A 37 -15.40 4.42 9.76
C SER A 37 -16.74 4.63 9.05
N GLN A 38 -17.57 5.53 9.59
CA GLN A 38 -18.88 5.87 8.99
C GLN A 38 -18.76 6.43 7.56
N GLN A 39 -17.60 6.99 7.22
CA GLN A 39 -17.30 7.52 5.89
C GLN A 39 -16.05 6.86 5.32
N ALA A 40 -16.09 6.54 4.02
CA ALA A 40 -14.91 6.11 3.29
C ALA A 40 -13.94 7.29 3.15
N VAL A 41 -12.74 7.15 3.70
CA VAL A 41 -11.68 8.15 3.62
C VAL A 41 -10.57 7.61 2.73
N SER A 42 -10.12 8.39 1.74
CA SER A 42 -8.98 8.00 0.91
C SER A 42 -7.72 7.84 1.76
N GLU A 43 -6.84 6.90 1.41
CA GLU A 43 -5.63 6.65 2.20
C GLU A 43 -4.76 7.90 2.35
N THR A 44 -4.61 8.70 1.29
CA THR A 44 -3.84 9.96 1.32
C THR A 44 -4.45 10.95 2.31
N LEU A 45 -5.78 11.07 2.34
CA LEU A 45 -6.47 11.96 3.28
C LEU A 45 -6.35 11.45 4.72
N HIS A 46 -6.47 10.14 4.92
CA HIS A 46 -6.29 9.53 6.23
C HIS A 46 -4.85 9.71 6.75
N LYS A 47 -3.82 9.50 5.91
CA LYS A 47 -2.42 9.79 6.27
C LYS A 47 -2.22 11.26 6.65
N LYS A 48 -2.85 12.20 5.92
CA LYS A 48 -2.83 13.62 6.27
C LYS A 48 -3.43 13.86 7.66
N TYR A 49 -4.56 13.23 7.98
CA TYR A 49 -5.18 13.35 9.31
C TYR A 49 -4.33 12.74 10.42
N LEU A 50 -3.66 11.61 10.18
CA LEU A 50 -2.73 11.04 11.14
C LEU A 50 -1.55 11.97 11.39
N LEU A 51 -0.94 12.54 10.33
CA LEU A 51 0.17 13.49 10.47
C LEU A 51 -0.25 14.79 11.16
N MET A 52 -1.50 15.23 10.96
CA MET A 52 -2.07 16.43 11.58
C MET A 52 -2.85 16.14 12.88
N TYR A 53 -2.64 14.97 13.47
CA TYR A 53 -3.33 14.59 14.69
C TYR A 53 -2.99 15.55 15.84
N HIS A 54 -3.95 15.79 16.74
CA HIS A 54 -3.91 16.89 17.72
C HIS A 54 -2.61 16.95 18.56
N ASP A 55 -2.13 15.80 19.04
CA ASP A 55 -0.92 15.69 19.89
C ASP A 55 0.38 15.51 19.08
N LYS A 56 0.32 15.54 17.74
CA LYS A 56 1.43 15.34 16.80
C LYS A 56 2.21 14.03 16.98
N ARG A 57 1.69 13.03 17.70
CA ARG A 57 2.43 11.77 17.99
C ARG A 57 2.89 11.02 16.74
N PHE A 58 2.08 11.05 15.68
CA PHE A 58 2.41 10.44 14.39
C PHE A 58 3.50 11.22 13.65
N GLN A 59 3.48 12.55 13.76
CA GLN A 59 4.50 13.42 13.15
C GLN A 59 5.85 13.29 13.85
N MET A 60 5.84 13.18 15.19
CA MET A 60 7.05 13.12 16.02
C MET A 60 7.67 11.73 16.10
N ASN A 61 6.94 10.68 15.72
CA ASN A 61 7.51 9.35 15.66
C ASN A 61 8.60 9.28 14.57
N SER A 62 9.79 8.78 14.94
CA SER A 62 10.97 8.78 14.07
C SER A 62 10.79 8.00 12.75
N TYR A 63 9.90 7.01 12.73
CA TYR A 63 9.76 6.09 11.59
C TYR A 63 8.43 6.26 10.85
N PHE A 64 7.37 6.70 11.53
CA PHE A 64 6.03 6.73 10.94
C PHE A 64 5.94 7.57 9.67
N PRO A 65 6.40 8.85 9.62
CA PRO A 65 6.31 9.64 8.38
C PRO A 65 7.10 9.00 7.24
N LEU A 66 8.32 8.54 7.51
CA LEU A 66 9.18 7.90 6.52
C LEU A 66 8.50 6.67 5.91
N ILE A 67 7.98 5.78 6.75
CA ILE A 67 7.27 4.57 6.31
C ILE A 67 5.97 4.94 5.59
N ALA A 68 5.19 5.90 6.09
CA ALA A 68 3.94 6.32 5.48
C ALA A 68 4.12 6.85 4.04
N PHE A 69 5.16 7.66 3.82
CA PHE A 69 5.49 8.20 2.49
C PHE A 69 6.12 7.16 1.58
N ASN A 70 7.07 6.36 2.08
CA ASN A 70 7.69 5.30 1.30
C ASN A 70 6.63 4.31 0.77
N TYR A 71 5.71 3.91 1.65
CA TYR A 71 4.59 3.05 1.30
C TYR A 71 3.69 3.67 0.22
N GLU A 72 3.43 4.97 0.33
CA GLU A 72 2.66 5.70 -0.69
C GLU A 72 3.36 5.69 -2.05
N GLN A 73 4.68 5.89 -2.05
CA GLN A 73 5.48 5.85 -3.26
C GLN A 73 5.49 4.47 -3.90
N ILE A 74 5.69 3.41 -3.10
CA ILE A 74 5.63 2.03 -3.59
C ILE A 74 4.28 1.76 -4.22
N LYS A 75 3.16 2.03 -3.51
CA LYS A 75 1.82 1.82 -4.05
C LYS A 75 1.62 2.59 -5.36
N LYS A 76 1.98 3.88 -5.41
CA LYS A 76 1.85 4.69 -6.65
C LYS A 76 2.68 4.15 -7.80
N ALA A 77 3.91 3.69 -7.54
CA ALA A 77 4.81 3.17 -8.57
C ALA A 77 4.31 1.84 -9.15
N THR A 78 3.73 0.98 -8.32
CA THR A 78 3.31 -0.38 -8.70
C THR A 78 1.86 -0.45 -9.18
N THR A 79 0.97 0.48 -8.80
CA THR A 79 -0.46 0.44 -9.19
C THR A 79 -0.63 0.26 -10.70
N ARG A 80 0.14 0.97 -11.52
CA ARG A 80 0.04 0.86 -12.98
C ARG A 80 0.45 -0.52 -13.50
N GLY A 81 1.52 -1.08 -12.96
CA GLY A 81 1.97 -2.43 -13.31
C GLY A 81 0.96 -3.49 -12.87
N PHE A 82 0.40 -3.36 -11.67
CA PHE A 82 -0.65 -4.23 -11.16
C PHE A 82 -1.91 -4.19 -12.04
N LEU A 83 -2.38 -2.99 -12.42
CA LEU A 83 -3.54 -2.84 -13.30
C LEU A 83 -3.29 -3.40 -14.70
N LEU A 84 -2.06 -3.28 -15.21
CA LEU A 84 -1.67 -3.87 -16.50
C LEU A 84 -1.67 -5.41 -16.44
N ALA A 85 -1.13 -5.99 -15.36
CA ALA A 85 -1.07 -7.44 -15.16
C ALA A 85 -2.46 -8.08 -14.94
N ASN A 86 -3.38 -7.35 -14.30
CA ASN A 86 -4.76 -7.82 -14.07
C ASN A 86 -5.69 -7.63 -15.26
N LYS A 87 -5.20 -7.14 -16.40
CA LYS A 87 -6.06 -6.93 -17.57
C LYS A 87 -6.24 -8.26 -18.30
N ASP A 88 -7.47 -8.55 -18.75
CA ASP A 88 -7.82 -9.81 -19.43
C ASP A 88 -6.95 -10.15 -20.65
N ASN A 89 -6.36 -9.13 -21.28
CA ASN A 89 -5.49 -9.29 -22.44
C ASN A 89 -3.99 -9.37 -22.10
N PHE A 90 -3.62 -9.36 -20.81
CA PHE A 90 -2.24 -9.38 -20.37
C PHE A 90 -1.49 -10.61 -20.91
N ASP A 91 -2.07 -11.81 -20.74
CA ASP A 91 -1.47 -13.06 -21.21
C ASP A 91 -1.32 -13.09 -22.74
N GLN A 92 -2.29 -12.53 -23.46
CA GLN A 92 -2.22 -12.44 -24.91
C GLN A 92 -1.11 -11.49 -25.37
N ILE A 93 -0.97 -10.34 -24.71
CA ILE A 93 0.06 -9.34 -25.02
C ILE A 93 1.45 -9.86 -24.64
N SER A 94 1.60 -10.48 -23.47
CA SER A 94 2.88 -11.04 -23.01
C SER A 94 3.35 -12.16 -23.94
N THR A 95 2.45 -13.07 -24.32
CA THR A 95 2.73 -14.14 -25.29
C THR A 95 3.12 -13.59 -26.65
N ARG A 96 2.45 -12.53 -27.14
CA ARG A 96 2.82 -11.87 -28.40
C ARG A 96 4.20 -11.23 -28.33
N LEU A 97 4.50 -10.49 -27.25
CA LEU A 97 5.80 -9.85 -27.04
C LEU A 97 6.92 -10.88 -27.03
N LEU A 98 6.76 -11.98 -26.28
CA LEU A 98 7.78 -13.05 -26.18
C LEU A 98 8.03 -13.76 -27.52
N ASN A 99 7.02 -13.86 -28.38
CA ASN A 99 7.12 -14.53 -29.67
C ASN A 99 7.46 -13.58 -30.84
N THR A 100 7.65 -12.29 -30.57
CA THR A 100 8.02 -11.30 -31.60
C THR A 100 9.49 -11.49 -31.96
N LYS A 101 9.81 -11.56 -33.26
CA LYS A 101 11.19 -11.72 -33.74
C LYS A 101 11.97 -10.41 -33.58
N ASP A 102 13.19 -10.48 -33.06
CA ASP A 102 14.10 -9.33 -32.88
C ASP A 102 14.32 -8.52 -34.17
N SER A 103 14.26 -9.16 -35.33
CA SER A 103 14.45 -8.52 -36.64
C SER A 103 13.41 -7.46 -36.99
N VAL A 104 12.32 -7.34 -36.21
CA VAL A 104 11.26 -6.35 -36.41
C VAL A 104 11.38 -5.18 -35.42
N LEU A 105 12.28 -5.28 -34.43
CA LEU A 105 12.49 -4.28 -33.38
C LEU A 105 13.71 -3.36 -33.63
N THR A 106 14.53 -3.69 -34.63
CA THR A 106 15.63 -2.87 -35.18
C THR A 106 15.23 -2.23 -36.50
#